data_AF-A0A9E5T5U5-F1
#
_entry.id   AF-A0A9E5T5U5-F1
#
_cell.length_a   1.000
_cell.length_b   1.000
_cell.length_c   1.000
_cell.angle_alpha   90.00
_cell.angle_beta   90.00
_cell.angle_gamma   90.00
#
_symmetry.space_group_name_H-M   'P 1'
#
loop_
_entity.id
_entity.type
_entity.pdbx_description
1 polymer ?
#
loop_
_entity_poly.entity_id
_entity_poly.type
_entity_poly.pdbx_seq_one_letter_code
_entity_poly.pdbx_strand_id
1 'polypeptide(L)'
;MSSLKIHGYYRRLCLILCVAIIAGILSSCGGLPQIVPADTDRPGHTHTDHTDKPEPTDSVASETEKPDPTPESTPIPESRRFAEGIGQVLTDAFGKSDTLTAARLDFLFSPGLPADSESTGYTKSTVNLTSPQEDTDNLIIIMESFHSAVNSDAASIVSIQSGSEVAQSGGVYFTGPSMLIKSGNVETPMILHTYDSAVADSLQSLPALARFSFVLSGDTEPKLSAAAWNEAIDTFLTSLLSQAAESDFATSKEAMTIAGTEMTCAASTLSLAGNKALSVTRGFASLLRQDPSLRSMFITSFKTGEDEYGITGLDGVLRDIDTLPAEELTVRFKLIAADRPIGMRIYAATAQKSFFVELLFYEDGFAHQNNIVFRGFDGSAMSIVDSSTSMGGDSYEGQLIYESLSPGKIPSDSAVVATQSTLTENSSDIQAEMTFYRAPEDAEEEAVQLSGYSNYSQEKSGGDTFGYASGEITVSSSDEDTTLTYEMNLEQYENPVAYTVPEFLPAAGTSTSDRTALFAALSGPDPETFSRAPLTIRLLASVMFLFI
;
A
#
# COMPACT_ATOMS: atom_id res chain seq x y z
N MET A 1 7.18 25.70 36.24
CA MET A 1 6.44 26.17 35.03
C MET A 1 6.61 25.12 33.94
N SER A 2 6.23 23.89 34.23
CA SER A 2 6.80 22.69 33.64
C SER A 2 5.81 21.55 33.86
N SER A 3 5.67 20.64 32.90
CA SER A 3 4.65 19.58 32.78
C SER A 3 3.37 19.95 32.00
N LEU A 4 2.58 20.96 32.40
CA LEU A 4 1.30 21.25 31.71
C LEU A 4 1.44 21.76 30.25
N LYS A 5 2.46 22.58 29.96
CA LYS A 5 2.69 23.06 28.58
C LYS A 5 3.23 21.97 27.65
N ILE A 6 3.96 20.99 28.19
CA ILE A 6 4.55 19.89 27.41
C ILE A 6 3.45 18.87 27.07
N HIS A 7 2.51 18.60 27.98
CA HIS A 7 1.34 17.75 27.69
C HIS A 7 0.39 18.38 26.64
N GLY A 8 0.17 19.70 26.70
CA GLY A 8 -0.60 20.41 25.66
C GLY A 8 0.09 20.38 24.30
N TYR A 9 1.43 20.55 24.27
CA TYR A 9 2.23 20.51 23.04
C TYR A 9 2.28 19.10 22.45
N TYR A 10 2.41 18.04 23.27
CA TYR A 10 2.39 16.64 22.79
C TYR A 10 1.01 16.21 22.28
N ARG A 11 -0.08 16.56 22.97
CA ARG A 11 -1.44 16.29 22.49
C ARG A 11 -1.71 17.03 21.17
N ARG A 12 -1.24 18.27 21.04
CA ARG A 12 -1.28 19.05 19.79
C ARG A 12 -0.37 18.46 18.71
N LEU A 13 0.85 18.03 19.02
CA LEU A 13 1.79 17.41 18.09
C LEU A 13 1.25 16.09 17.53
N CYS A 14 0.62 15.26 18.38
CA CYS A 14 -0.08 14.05 17.94
C CYS A 14 -1.29 14.38 17.07
N LEU A 15 -2.10 15.38 17.44
CA LEU A 15 -3.22 15.86 16.62
C LEU A 15 -2.73 16.37 15.25
N ILE A 16 -1.64 17.11 15.26
CA ILE A 16 -1.01 17.77 14.11
C ILE A 16 -0.32 16.76 13.19
N LEU A 17 0.34 15.73 13.75
CA LEU A 17 0.82 14.58 12.98
C LEU A 17 -0.35 13.82 12.38
N CYS A 18 -1.41 13.55 13.15
CA CYS A 18 -2.61 12.90 12.63
C CYS A 18 -3.20 13.71 11.48
N VAL A 19 -3.23 15.05 11.58
CA VAL A 19 -3.70 15.98 10.55
C VAL A 19 -2.78 16.01 9.34
N ALA A 20 -1.44 15.95 9.51
CA ALA A 20 -0.47 15.87 8.41
C ALA A 20 -0.50 14.50 7.70
N ILE A 21 -0.63 13.43 8.47
CA ILE A 21 -0.81 12.05 7.98
C ILE A 21 -2.10 11.97 7.17
N ILE A 22 -3.18 12.60 7.67
CA ILE A 22 -4.44 12.66 6.94
C ILE A 22 -4.28 13.54 5.70
N ALA A 23 -3.74 14.77 5.77
CA ALA A 23 -3.43 15.63 4.60
C ALA A 23 -2.66 14.92 3.47
N GLY A 24 -1.70 14.04 3.81
CA GLY A 24 -0.98 13.23 2.82
C GLY A 24 -1.76 12.01 2.29
N ILE A 25 -2.59 11.36 3.11
CA ILE A 25 -3.56 10.36 2.62
C ILE A 25 -4.53 11.00 1.61
N LEU A 26 -4.88 12.28 1.79
CA LEU A 26 -5.91 12.99 1.03
C LEU A 26 -5.50 13.50 -0.34
N SER A 27 -4.20 13.64 -0.57
CA SER A 27 -3.63 14.02 -1.86
C SER A 27 -3.36 12.80 -2.76
N SER A 28 -3.44 11.57 -2.22
CA SER A 28 -3.23 10.33 -2.97
C SER A 28 -4.41 9.90 -3.86
N CYS A 29 -5.62 10.41 -3.63
CA CYS A 29 -6.85 9.97 -4.32
C CYS A 29 -7.01 10.51 -5.77
N GLY A 30 -5.88 10.82 -6.43
CA GLY A 30 -5.83 11.19 -7.85
C GLY A 30 -4.42 11.42 -8.38
N GLY A 31 -3.40 10.80 -7.75
CA GLY A 31 -2.07 10.76 -8.36
C GLY A 31 -2.16 10.07 -9.73
N LEU A 32 -1.45 10.61 -10.73
CA LEU A 32 -1.31 9.93 -12.03
C LEU A 32 -0.92 8.47 -11.74
N PRO A 33 -1.62 7.46 -12.30
CA PRO A 33 -1.11 6.11 -12.27
C PRO A 33 0.31 6.14 -12.83
N GLN A 34 1.22 5.37 -12.24
CA GLN A 34 2.41 4.98 -12.95
C GLN A 34 1.92 4.24 -14.20
N ILE A 35 1.96 4.92 -15.35
CA ILE A 35 1.93 4.26 -16.65
C ILE A 35 3.22 3.45 -16.68
N VAL A 36 3.21 2.27 -16.07
CA VAL A 36 4.20 1.24 -16.36
C VAL A 36 4.02 1.01 -17.86
N PRO A 37 5.05 1.26 -18.69
CA PRO A 37 4.96 0.91 -20.09
C PRO A 37 4.57 -0.56 -20.11
N ALA A 38 3.45 -0.88 -20.78
CA ALA A 38 3.14 -2.27 -21.07
C ALA A 38 4.41 -2.87 -21.67
N ASP A 39 4.98 -3.84 -20.98
CA ASP A 39 6.24 -4.47 -21.31
C ASP A 39 6.15 -4.97 -22.76
N THR A 40 6.64 -4.17 -23.72
CA THR A 40 6.60 -4.49 -25.15
C THR A 40 7.67 -5.49 -25.56
N ASP A 41 8.39 -6.08 -24.59
CA ASP A 41 9.32 -7.17 -24.84
C ASP A 41 8.66 -8.53 -24.56
N ARG A 42 7.66 -8.88 -25.39
CA ARG A 42 7.40 -10.27 -25.74
C ARG A 42 7.63 -10.50 -27.24
N PRO A 43 8.48 -11.46 -27.63
CA PRO A 43 8.83 -11.68 -29.02
C PRO A 43 7.65 -12.29 -29.78
N GLY A 44 7.19 -11.55 -30.79
CA GLY A 44 6.51 -12.08 -31.95
C GLY A 44 4.98 -12.07 -31.87
N HIS A 45 4.37 -10.99 -32.36
CA HIS A 45 3.29 -11.04 -33.34
C HIS A 45 3.19 -9.66 -34.02
N THR A 46 3.76 -9.55 -35.21
CA THR A 46 3.59 -8.38 -36.10
C THR A 46 2.12 -8.26 -36.49
N HIS A 47 1.44 -7.24 -35.98
CA HIS A 47 0.19 -6.74 -36.57
C HIS A 47 0.59 -5.70 -37.63
N THR A 48 0.54 -6.09 -38.90
CA THR A 48 0.58 -5.16 -40.03
C THR A 48 -0.80 -4.54 -40.20
N ASP A 49 -0.92 -3.24 -39.92
CA ASP A 49 -2.04 -2.42 -40.35
C ASP A 49 -1.95 -2.15 -41.86
N HIS A 50 -3.04 -2.44 -42.57
CA HIS A 50 -3.27 -1.99 -43.94
C HIS A 50 -4.62 -1.28 -44.00
N THR A 51 -4.59 0.00 -44.36
CA THR A 51 -5.71 0.69 -45.01
C THR A 51 -5.27 1.27 -46.35
N ASP A 52 -6.24 1.21 -47.27
CA ASP A 52 -6.42 1.95 -48.52
C ASP A 52 -5.99 1.31 -49.86
N LYS A 53 -7.03 0.92 -50.60
CA LYS A 53 -7.15 0.64 -52.05
C LYS A 53 -7.28 2.00 -52.82
N PRO A 54 -7.34 2.09 -54.18
CA PRO A 54 -7.27 1.05 -55.23
C PRO A 54 -6.52 1.43 -56.54
N GLU A 55 -6.32 0.48 -57.46
CA GLU A 55 -6.74 0.54 -58.89
C GLU A 55 -6.40 -0.77 -59.67
N PRO A 56 -7.03 -1.04 -60.84
CA PRO A 56 -7.23 -2.39 -61.37
C PRO A 56 -6.23 -2.77 -62.47
N THR A 57 -5.83 -4.04 -62.51
CA THR A 57 -5.31 -4.66 -63.74
C THR A 57 -5.62 -6.15 -63.81
N ASP A 58 -5.83 -6.57 -65.05
CA ASP A 58 -6.41 -7.80 -65.56
C ASP A 58 -5.82 -9.15 -65.10
N SER A 59 -6.75 -10.10 -64.95
CA SER A 59 -6.70 -11.55 -65.18
C SER A 59 -5.37 -12.28 -65.37
N VAL A 60 -5.09 -13.27 -64.52
CA VAL A 60 -4.72 -14.64 -64.93
C VAL A 60 -5.24 -15.63 -63.86
N ALA A 61 -5.94 -16.67 -64.31
CA ALA A 61 -6.40 -17.77 -63.47
C ALA A 61 -5.23 -18.66 -63.01
N SER A 62 -5.17 -19.00 -61.71
CA SER A 62 -4.42 -20.16 -61.24
C SER A 62 -5.22 -20.92 -60.19
N GLU A 63 -5.13 -22.23 -60.28
CA GLU A 63 -5.98 -23.24 -59.67
C GLU A 63 -6.00 -23.18 -58.13
N THR A 64 -7.19 -23.41 -57.58
CA THR A 64 -7.46 -23.64 -56.15
C THR A 64 -6.68 -24.84 -55.63
N GLU A 65 -5.58 -24.57 -54.93
CA GLU A 65 -4.97 -25.53 -54.01
C GLU A 65 -5.69 -25.39 -52.66
N LYS A 66 -6.33 -26.48 -52.24
CA LYS A 66 -7.07 -26.57 -50.97
C LYS A 66 -6.05 -26.41 -49.83
N PRO A 67 -6.21 -25.47 -48.88
CA PRO A 67 -5.32 -25.44 -47.73
C PRO A 67 -5.52 -26.72 -46.92
N ASP A 68 -4.41 -27.39 -46.61
CA ASP A 68 -4.36 -28.45 -45.62
C ASP A 68 -5.01 -27.95 -44.30
N PRO A 69 -5.82 -28.76 -43.61
CA PRO A 69 -6.36 -28.36 -42.33
C PRO A 69 -5.21 -28.18 -41.35
N THR A 70 -5.02 -26.94 -40.89
CA THR A 70 -4.19 -26.60 -39.74
C THR A 70 -4.55 -27.55 -38.59
N PRO A 71 -3.58 -28.19 -37.90
CA PRO A 71 -3.91 -29.07 -36.78
C PRO A 71 -4.69 -28.26 -35.75
N GLU A 72 -5.91 -28.70 -35.45
CA GLU A 72 -6.72 -28.15 -34.35
C GLU A 72 -5.83 -28.13 -33.10
N SER A 73 -5.49 -26.92 -32.65
CA SER A 73 -4.77 -26.74 -31.39
C SER A 73 -5.61 -27.40 -30.30
N THR A 74 -5.07 -28.43 -29.67
CA THR A 74 -5.73 -29.10 -28.54
C THR A 74 -6.20 -28.02 -27.55
N PRO A 75 -7.48 -27.99 -27.16
CA PRO A 75 -7.98 -26.99 -26.22
C PRO A 75 -7.14 -27.00 -24.95
N ILE A 76 -6.64 -25.82 -24.54
CA ILE A 76 -5.90 -25.68 -23.28
C ILE A 76 -6.84 -26.07 -22.14
N PRO A 77 -6.44 -27.00 -21.23
CA PRO A 77 -7.26 -27.39 -20.09
C PRO A 77 -7.64 -26.20 -19.21
N GLU A 78 -8.83 -26.22 -18.62
CA GLU A 78 -9.31 -25.12 -17.78
C GLU A 78 -8.46 -24.94 -16.52
N SER A 79 -7.98 -26.05 -15.96
CA SER A 79 -7.02 -26.02 -14.84
C SER A 79 -5.77 -25.20 -15.14
N ARG A 80 -5.24 -25.30 -16.37
CA ARG A 80 -4.04 -24.57 -16.81
C ARG A 80 -4.34 -23.09 -16.99
N ARG A 81 -5.45 -22.74 -17.66
CA ARG A 81 -5.88 -21.34 -17.81
C ARG A 81 -6.10 -20.66 -16.46
N PHE A 82 -6.74 -21.38 -15.53
CA PHE A 82 -6.96 -20.91 -14.17
C PHE A 82 -5.63 -20.64 -13.46
N ALA A 83 -4.69 -21.58 -13.50
CA ALA A 83 -3.39 -21.42 -12.84
C ALA A 83 -2.57 -20.26 -13.45
N GLU A 84 -2.51 -20.15 -14.78
CA GLU A 84 -1.82 -19.04 -15.47
C GLU A 84 -2.43 -17.69 -15.07
N GLY A 85 -3.76 -17.58 -14.99
CA GLY A 85 -4.42 -16.35 -14.58
C GLY A 85 -4.25 -16.00 -13.11
N ILE A 86 -4.31 -16.98 -12.19
CA ILE A 86 -4.02 -16.76 -10.76
C ILE A 86 -2.55 -16.33 -10.57
N GLY A 87 -1.63 -16.96 -11.30
CA GLY A 87 -0.22 -16.58 -11.29
C GLY A 87 -0.02 -15.11 -11.65
N GLN A 88 -0.65 -14.65 -12.74
CA GLN A 88 -0.58 -13.24 -13.14
C GLN A 88 -1.11 -12.30 -12.06
N VAL A 89 -2.29 -12.59 -11.48
CA VAL A 89 -2.88 -11.73 -10.43
C VAL A 89 -1.99 -11.68 -9.18
N LEU A 90 -1.35 -12.78 -8.81
CA LEU A 90 -0.42 -12.83 -7.67
C LEU A 90 0.90 -12.08 -7.94
N THR A 91 1.39 -12.09 -9.17
CA THR A 91 2.54 -11.26 -9.57
C THR A 91 2.17 -9.78 -9.53
N ASP A 92 1.01 -9.40 -10.07
CA ASP A 92 0.51 -8.03 -10.02
C ASP A 92 0.30 -7.55 -8.58
N ALA A 93 -0.22 -8.43 -7.71
CA ALA A 93 -0.42 -8.15 -6.29
C ALA A 93 0.89 -7.83 -5.55
N PHE A 94 2.00 -8.47 -5.91
CA PHE A 94 3.30 -8.20 -5.32
C PHE A 94 3.83 -6.81 -5.70
N GLY A 95 3.70 -6.42 -6.97
CA GLY A 95 4.03 -5.05 -7.38
C GLY A 95 3.12 -4.01 -6.70
N LYS A 96 1.81 -4.28 -6.65
CA LYS A 96 0.84 -3.35 -6.05
C LYS A 96 0.96 -3.29 -4.51
N SER A 97 1.36 -4.37 -3.82
CA SER A 97 1.52 -4.36 -2.35
C SER A 97 2.62 -3.39 -1.90
N ASP A 98 3.71 -3.32 -2.65
CA ASP A 98 4.78 -2.36 -2.43
C ASP A 98 4.31 -0.94 -2.64
N THR A 99 3.63 -0.69 -3.76
CA THR A 99 3.07 0.65 -4.00
C THR A 99 2.07 1.03 -2.93
N LEU A 100 1.19 0.13 -2.48
CA LEU A 100 0.18 0.45 -1.49
C LEU A 100 0.74 0.59 -0.06
N THR A 101 1.81 -0.11 0.30
CA THR A 101 2.50 0.10 1.60
C THR A 101 3.39 1.34 1.57
N ALA A 102 4.21 1.50 0.52
CA ALA A 102 5.12 2.62 0.36
C ALA A 102 4.39 3.93 0.08
N ALA A 103 3.38 3.94 -0.81
CA ALA A 103 2.55 5.12 -1.07
C ALA A 103 1.87 5.61 0.22
N ARG A 104 1.52 4.73 1.15
CA ARG A 104 0.84 5.15 2.37
C ARG A 104 1.71 5.84 3.39
N LEU A 105 3.04 5.71 3.30
CA LEU A 105 3.98 6.45 4.13
C LEU A 105 4.56 7.63 3.35
N ASP A 106 5.03 7.40 2.14
CA ASP A 106 5.65 8.45 1.35
C ASP A 106 4.67 9.57 1.00
N PHE A 107 3.39 9.29 0.74
CA PHE A 107 2.41 10.35 0.50
C PHE A 107 2.12 11.19 1.76
N LEU A 108 2.32 10.64 2.97
CA LEU A 108 2.24 11.41 4.23
C LEU A 108 3.29 12.54 4.27
N PHE A 109 4.40 12.38 3.54
CA PHE A 109 5.57 13.26 3.58
C PHE A 109 5.91 13.91 2.23
N SER A 110 5.34 13.39 1.15
CA SER A 110 5.67 13.66 -0.25
C SER A 110 4.45 13.32 -1.11
N PRO A 111 3.41 14.15 -1.12
CA PRO A 111 2.19 13.92 -1.92
C PRO A 111 2.37 14.11 -3.44
N GLY A 112 3.62 14.21 -3.89
CA GLY A 112 3.96 14.19 -5.30
C GLY A 112 3.86 12.79 -5.89
N LEU A 113 4.03 12.73 -7.21
CA LEU A 113 4.09 11.46 -7.92
C LEU A 113 5.16 10.60 -7.26
N PRO A 114 4.88 9.32 -6.90
CA PRO A 114 5.94 8.45 -6.45
C PRO A 114 7.00 8.46 -7.54
N ALA A 115 8.19 8.97 -7.21
CA ALA A 115 9.32 8.96 -8.13
C ALA A 115 9.46 7.54 -8.64
N ASP A 116 9.69 7.38 -9.94
CA ASP A 116 10.04 6.09 -10.50
C ASP A 116 11.16 5.51 -9.62
N SER A 117 10.98 4.28 -9.12
CA SER A 117 11.96 3.65 -8.22
C SER A 117 13.30 3.41 -8.93
N GLU A 118 13.32 3.57 -10.26
CA GLU A 118 14.53 3.58 -11.09
C GLU A 118 15.17 4.98 -11.24
N SER A 119 14.52 6.03 -10.73
CA SER A 119 14.94 7.42 -10.84
C SER A 119 15.47 7.98 -9.52
N THR A 120 16.41 8.93 -9.62
CA THR A 120 16.79 9.75 -8.46
C THR A 120 15.71 10.79 -8.24
N GLY A 121 15.32 11.02 -6.99
CA GLY A 121 14.20 11.90 -6.68
C GLY A 121 14.44 12.69 -5.40
N TYR A 122 14.01 13.94 -5.42
CA TYR A 122 13.81 14.75 -4.24
C TYR A 122 12.38 15.23 -4.19
N THR A 123 11.77 15.11 -3.02
CA THR A 123 10.50 15.77 -2.74
C THR A 123 10.59 16.60 -1.48
N LYS A 124 9.99 17.79 -1.53
CA LYS A 124 9.76 18.64 -0.38
C LYS A 124 8.29 19.00 -0.27
N SER A 125 7.73 18.79 0.90
CA SER A 125 6.42 19.30 1.28
C SER A 125 6.57 20.31 2.42
N THR A 126 5.94 21.47 2.27
CA THR A 126 5.87 22.51 3.30
C THR A 126 4.42 22.73 3.67
N VAL A 127 4.03 22.31 4.87
CA VAL A 127 2.66 22.41 5.40
C VAL A 127 2.60 23.50 6.45
N ASN A 128 1.76 24.51 6.22
CA ASN A 128 1.42 25.55 7.18
C ASN A 128 0.10 25.18 7.85
N LEU A 129 0.07 25.16 9.17
CA LEU A 129 -1.13 24.91 9.96
C LEU A 129 -1.50 26.16 10.75
N THR A 130 -2.78 26.55 10.64
CA THR A 130 -3.34 27.71 11.34
C THR A 130 -4.62 27.30 12.06
N SER A 131 -4.69 27.61 13.36
CA SER A 131 -5.90 27.46 14.17
C SER A 131 -6.65 28.79 14.21
N PRO A 132 -7.95 28.84 13.86
CA PRO A 132 -8.76 30.04 13.96
C PRO A 132 -9.08 30.45 15.42
N GLN A 133 -8.77 29.59 16.40
CA GLN A 133 -9.13 29.79 17.81
C GLN A 133 -7.98 30.38 18.67
N GLU A 134 -6.75 30.44 18.16
CA GLU A 134 -5.59 31.01 18.88
C GLU A 134 -4.90 32.12 18.07
N ASP A 135 -4.73 33.31 18.69
CA ASP A 135 -4.11 34.50 18.09
C ASP A 135 -2.57 34.41 17.94
N THR A 136 -1.96 33.21 18.02
CA THR A 136 -0.50 33.04 17.99
C THR A 136 0.00 31.74 17.35
N ASP A 137 1.01 31.94 16.50
CA ASP A 137 1.99 31.03 15.89
C ASP A 137 1.48 30.00 14.86
N ASN A 138 1.59 30.37 13.58
CA ASN A 138 1.61 29.44 12.46
C ASN A 138 2.66 28.36 12.71
N LEU A 139 2.22 27.10 12.70
CA LEU A 139 3.13 25.97 12.74
C LEU A 139 3.47 25.59 11.31
N ILE A 140 4.77 25.54 10.99
CA ILE A 140 5.24 25.13 9.67
C ILE A 140 5.97 23.80 9.81
N ILE A 141 5.53 22.80 9.05
CA ILE A 141 6.13 21.48 8.98
C ILE A 141 6.76 21.35 7.61
N ILE A 142 8.06 21.05 7.58
CA ILE A 142 8.81 20.79 6.34
C ILE A 142 9.20 19.32 6.34
N MET A 143 8.86 18.64 5.26
CA MET A 143 9.12 17.23 5.03
C MET A 143 9.94 17.10 3.76
N GLU A 144 11.06 16.40 3.84
CA GLU A 144 11.96 16.20 2.71
C GLU A 144 12.22 14.70 2.56
N SER A 145 12.08 14.19 1.34
CA SER A 145 12.39 12.81 0.97
C SER A 145 13.44 12.80 -0.13
N PHE A 146 14.43 11.92 0.03
CA PHE A 146 15.56 11.77 -0.88
C PHE A 146 15.67 10.30 -1.26
N HIS A 147 15.87 10.04 -2.54
CA HIS A 147 16.22 8.72 -3.05
C HIS A 147 17.25 8.85 -4.18
N SER A 148 18.31 8.05 -4.12
CA SER A 148 19.37 8.03 -5.13
C SER A 148 19.43 6.66 -5.79
N ALA A 149 19.05 6.58 -7.06
CA ALA A 149 19.16 5.35 -7.85
C ALA A 149 20.63 4.96 -8.14
N VAL A 150 21.59 5.89 -7.95
CA VAL A 150 23.02 5.64 -8.25
C VAL A 150 23.67 4.73 -7.20
N ASN A 151 23.30 4.92 -5.93
CA ASN A 151 23.91 4.21 -4.80
C ASN A 151 22.88 3.62 -3.82
N SER A 152 21.60 3.71 -4.16
CA SER A 152 20.47 3.24 -3.36
C SER A 152 20.34 3.91 -1.98
N ASP A 153 21.04 5.03 -1.76
CA ASP A 153 20.89 5.81 -0.55
C ASP A 153 19.52 6.50 -0.52
N ALA A 154 18.95 6.63 0.68
CA ALA A 154 17.67 7.28 0.86
C ALA A 154 17.63 8.01 2.19
N ALA A 155 16.87 9.11 2.27
CA ALA A 155 16.64 9.80 3.53
C ALA A 155 15.22 10.37 3.59
N SER A 156 14.70 10.47 4.81
CA SER A 156 13.51 11.25 5.09
C SER A 156 13.78 12.14 6.29
N ILE A 157 13.54 13.44 6.13
CA ILE A 157 13.83 14.48 7.10
C ILE A 157 12.52 15.22 7.40
N VAL A 158 12.24 15.42 8.68
CA VAL A 158 11.08 16.17 9.12
C VAL A 158 11.52 17.28 10.06
N SER A 159 11.08 18.49 9.78
CA SER A 159 11.43 19.70 10.52
C SER A 159 10.19 20.49 10.91
N ILE A 160 10.17 21.02 12.13
CA ILE A 160 9.16 21.95 12.61
C ILE A 160 9.80 23.33 12.76
N GLN A 161 9.16 24.33 12.17
CA GLN A 161 9.51 25.74 12.33
C GLN A 161 8.44 26.46 13.13
N SER A 162 8.90 27.36 14.00
CA SER A 162 8.07 28.34 14.72
C SER A 162 8.64 29.72 14.41
N GLY A 163 7.89 30.52 13.66
CA GLY A 163 8.42 31.78 13.10
C GLY A 163 9.52 31.54 12.06
N SER A 164 10.69 32.15 12.23
CA SER A 164 11.83 32.05 11.28
C SER A 164 12.90 31.03 11.68
N GLU A 165 12.75 30.33 12.81
CA GLU A 165 13.74 29.37 13.30
C GLU A 165 13.21 27.93 13.24
N VAL A 166 14.08 26.99 12.84
CA VAL A 166 13.81 25.56 12.93
C VAL A 166 13.89 25.17 14.41
N ALA A 167 12.74 24.86 14.99
CA ALA A 167 12.62 24.49 16.40
C ALA A 167 13.07 23.05 16.65
N GLN A 168 12.77 22.13 15.73
CA GLN A 168 13.09 20.70 15.81
C GLN A 168 13.33 20.13 14.41
N SER A 169 14.30 19.23 14.26
CA SER A 169 14.59 18.57 12.97
C SER A 169 15.19 17.19 13.18
N GLY A 170 14.42 16.18 12.79
CA GLY A 170 14.79 14.77 12.85
C GLY A 170 14.76 14.11 11.48
N GLY A 171 15.23 12.89 11.39
CA GLY A 171 15.22 12.15 10.14
C GLY A 171 15.83 10.76 10.26
N VAL A 172 15.56 9.97 9.22
CA VAL A 172 16.12 8.64 9.01
C VAL A 172 16.94 8.64 7.72
N TYR A 173 18.13 8.08 7.78
CA TYR A 173 19.11 8.10 6.69
C TYR A 173 19.61 6.67 6.44
N PHE A 174 19.50 6.22 5.21
CA PHE A 174 19.97 4.91 4.75
C PHE A 174 21.22 5.08 3.89
N THR A 175 22.30 4.45 4.32
CA THR A 175 23.57 4.40 3.58
C THR A 175 24.12 2.98 3.59
N GLY A 176 24.08 2.30 2.45
CA GLY A 176 24.42 0.88 2.36
C GLY A 176 23.64 0.02 3.39
N PRO A 177 24.30 -0.80 4.21
CA PRO A 177 23.65 -1.65 5.21
C PRO A 177 23.35 -0.94 6.54
N SER A 178 23.37 0.40 6.58
CA SER A 178 23.17 1.17 7.80
C SER A 178 21.98 2.10 7.70
N MET A 179 21.23 2.19 8.80
CA MET A 179 20.23 3.21 9.05
C MET A 179 20.64 4.04 10.25
N LEU A 180 20.77 5.34 10.02
CA LEU A 180 20.97 6.32 11.06
C LEU A 180 19.62 7.00 11.35
N ILE A 181 19.24 7.03 12.63
CA ILE A 181 18.07 7.77 13.11
C ILE A 181 18.58 8.95 13.94
N LYS A 182 18.09 10.14 13.60
CA LYS A 182 18.30 11.35 14.36
C LYS A 182 16.93 11.87 14.80
N SER A 183 16.73 11.97 16.10
CA SER A 183 15.54 12.60 16.66
C SER A 183 15.57 14.12 16.48
N GLY A 184 14.40 14.74 16.35
CA GLY A 184 14.21 16.18 16.43
C GLY A 184 14.56 16.76 17.80
N ASN A 185 14.51 15.93 18.86
CA ASN A 185 15.00 16.29 20.18
C ASN A 185 16.52 16.14 20.26
N VAL A 186 17.23 17.26 20.40
CA VAL A 186 18.69 17.30 20.48
C VAL A 186 19.29 16.59 21.71
N GLU A 187 18.47 16.33 22.73
CA GLU A 187 18.88 15.57 23.92
C GLU A 187 18.83 14.04 23.69
N THR A 188 18.09 13.59 22.67
CA THR A 188 17.97 12.16 22.33
C THR A 188 19.20 11.73 21.52
N PRO A 189 19.98 10.73 21.98
CA PRO A 189 21.14 10.23 21.25
C PRO A 189 20.78 9.72 19.85
N MET A 190 21.64 9.95 18.86
CA MET A 190 21.48 9.33 17.54
C MET A 190 21.59 7.81 17.64
N ILE A 191 20.87 7.11 16.77
CA ILE A 191 20.84 5.64 16.74
C ILE A 191 21.37 5.17 15.40
N LEU A 192 22.44 4.37 15.43
CA LEU A 192 22.95 3.67 14.25
C LEU A 192 22.50 2.21 14.31
N HIS A 193 21.56 1.84 13.44
CA HIS A 193 21.13 0.47 13.26
C HIS A 193 21.82 -0.15 12.04
N THR A 194 22.42 -1.32 12.18
CA THR A 194 23.10 -2.04 11.08
C THR A 194 22.37 -3.32 10.74
N TYR A 195 22.15 -3.54 9.44
CA TYR A 195 21.45 -4.69 8.89
C TYR A 195 22.40 -5.77 8.40
N ASP A 196 21.87 -6.99 8.26
CA ASP A 196 22.42 -7.96 7.34
C ASP A 196 22.33 -7.41 5.90
N SER A 197 23.39 -7.61 5.11
CA SER A 197 23.47 -7.06 3.75
C SER A 197 22.33 -7.54 2.85
N ALA A 198 21.90 -8.80 3.01
CA ALA A 198 20.79 -9.35 2.24
C ALA A 198 19.46 -8.60 2.48
N VAL A 199 19.21 -8.18 3.72
CA VAL A 199 18.02 -7.38 4.05
C VAL A 199 18.18 -5.98 3.45
N ALA A 200 19.33 -5.33 3.64
CA ALA A 200 19.59 -4.01 3.07
C ALA A 200 19.44 -3.98 1.53
N ASP A 201 20.00 -4.99 0.85
CA ASP A 201 19.91 -5.15 -0.60
C ASP A 201 18.46 -5.31 -1.08
N SER A 202 17.65 -6.07 -0.33
CA SER A 202 16.24 -6.28 -0.67
C SER A 202 15.35 -5.03 -0.53
N LEU A 203 15.84 -4.00 0.17
CA LEU A 203 15.11 -2.76 0.44
C LEU A 203 15.57 -1.58 -0.44
N GLN A 204 16.55 -1.77 -1.31
CA GLN A 204 17.17 -0.69 -2.08
C GLN A 204 16.20 0.04 -3.01
N SER A 205 15.17 -0.63 -3.53
CA SER A 205 14.15 0.00 -4.38
C SER A 205 13.10 0.78 -3.60
N LEU A 206 13.09 0.68 -2.27
CA LEU A 206 12.12 1.35 -1.42
C LEU A 206 12.59 2.74 -1.00
N PRO A 207 11.67 3.69 -0.82
CA PRO A 207 11.96 4.99 -0.23
C PRO A 207 12.22 4.90 1.27
N ALA A 208 12.85 5.93 1.84
CA ALA A 208 13.38 5.90 3.21
C ALA A 208 12.34 5.53 4.28
N LEU A 209 11.12 6.07 4.20
CA LEU A 209 10.11 5.78 5.22
C LEU A 209 9.50 4.38 5.08
N ALA A 210 9.32 3.91 3.85
CA ALA A 210 8.94 2.51 3.62
C ALA A 210 10.00 1.55 4.18
N ARG A 211 11.29 1.83 3.96
CA ARG A 211 12.39 1.07 4.59
C ARG A 211 12.32 1.14 6.11
N PHE A 212 12.09 2.32 6.68
CA PHE A 212 12.03 2.50 8.12
C PHE A 212 10.87 1.70 8.74
N SER A 213 9.68 1.77 8.15
CA SER A 213 8.52 1.03 8.62
C SER A 213 8.68 -0.48 8.48
N PHE A 214 9.31 -0.96 7.41
CA PHE A 214 9.67 -2.37 7.24
C PHE A 214 10.56 -2.85 8.39
N VAL A 215 11.62 -2.09 8.68
CA VAL A 215 12.57 -2.40 9.77
C VAL A 215 11.89 -2.41 11.13
N LEU A 216 11.01 -1.45 11.39
CA LEU A 216 10.24 -1.41 12.63
C LEU A 216 9.23 -2.55 12.71
N SER A 217 8.67 -3.02 11.60
CA SER A 217 7.67 -4.10 11.56
C SER A 217 8.24 -5.49 11.78
N GLY A 218 9.57 -5.66 11.69
CA GLY A 218 10.23 -6.87 12.16
C GLY A 218 10.44 -7.97 11.16
N ASP A 219 10.33 -7.66 9.88
CA ASP A 219 10.75 -8.57 8.85
C ASP A 219 12.29 -8.58 8.82
N THR A 220 12.86 -9.51 9.60
CA THR A 220 14.31 -9.78 9.62
C THR A 220 14.74 -10.62 8.42
N GLU A 221 13.78 -11.15 7.68
CA GLU A 221 14.01 -11.88 6.45
C GLU A 221 14.10 -10.88 5.29
N PRO A 222 15.04 -11.08 4.35
CA PRO A 222 15.06 -10.28 3.12
C PRO A 222 13.70 -10.34 2.44
N LYS A 223 13.25 -9.20 1.94
CA LYS A 223 12.09 -9.18 1.06
C LYS A 223 12.35 -10.11 -0.14
N LEU A 224 11.36 -10.91 -0.50
CA LEU A 224 11.48 -11.80 -1.65
C LEU A 224 11.77 -10.99 -2.91
N SER A 225 12.72 -11.46 -3.71
CA SER A 225 12.89 -10.92 -5.06
C SER A 225 11.70 -11.33 -5.93
N ALA A 226 11.42 -10.57 -7.00
CA ALA A 226 10.37 -10.93 -7.95
C ALA A 226 10.54 -12.37 -8.49
N ALA A 227 11.77 -12.83 -8.69
CA ALA A 227 12.07 -14.20 -9.11
C ALA A 227 11.69 -15.24 -8.03
N ALA A 228 12.05 -14.99 -6.77
CA ALA A 228 11.71 -15.88 -5.66
C ALA A 228 10.19 -15.91 -5.40
N TRP A 229 9.51 -14.78 -5.57
CA TRP A 229 8.06 -14.71 -5.49
C TRP A 229 7.38 -15.55 -6.58
N ASN A 230 7.83 -15.42 -7.83
CA ASN A 230 7.32 -16.23 -8.94
C ASN A 230 7.56 -17.73 -8.72
N GLU A 231 8.71 -18.14 -8.18
CA GLU A 231 8.97 -19.54 -7.82
C GLU A 231 8.03 -20.04 -6.71
N ALA A 232 7.74 -19.21 -5.71
CA ALA A 232 6.78 -19.52 -4.65
C ALA A 232 5.36 -19.65 -5.20
N ILE A 233 4.95 -18.77 -6.12
CA ILE A 233 3.68 -18.87 -6.87
C ILE A 233 3.63 -20.20 -7.64
N ASP A 234 4.65 -20.52 -8.43
CA ASP A 234 4.69 -21.73 -9.24
C ASP A 234 4.59 -23.00 -8.38
N THR A 235 5.26 -23.00 -7.23
CA THR A 235 5.19 -24.08 -6.23
C THR A 235 3.77 -24.23 -5.68
N PHE A 236 3.14 -23.11 -5.31
CA PHE A 236 1.75 -23.10 -4.83
C PHE A 236 0.78 -23.59 -5.92
N LEU A 237 0.90 -23.09 -7.15
CA LEU A 237 0.04 -23.46 -8.27
C LEU A 237 0.19 -24.93 -8.63
N THR A 238 1.42 -25.46 -8.65
CA THR A 238 1.69 -26.89 -8.87
C THR A 238 1.02 -27.74 -7.79
N SER A 239 1.12 -27.32 -6.53
CA SER A 239 0.45 -27.99 -5.41
C SER A 239 -1.08 -27.93 -5.55
N LEU A 240 -1.65 -26.75 -5.86
CA LEU A 240 -3.08 -26.56 -6.09
C LEU A 240 -3.61 -27.48 -7.20
N LEU A 241 -2.93 -27.52 -8.34
CA LEU A 241 -3.30 -28.37 -9.46
C LEU A 241 -3.21 -29.87 -9.15
N SER A 242 -2.30 -30.29 -8.27
CA SER A 242 -2.24 -31.68 -7.80
C SER A 242 -3.44 -32.11 -6.95
N GLN A 243 -4.14 -31.15 -6.33
CA GLN A 243 -5.32 -31.40 -5.49
C GLN A 243 -6.62 -31.42 -6.28
N ALA A 244 -6.65 -30.80 -7.46
CA ALA A 244 -7.86 -30.58 -8.25
C ALA A 244 -7.95 -31.55 -9.45
N ALA A 245 -9.17 -31.96 -9.77
CA ALA A 245 -9.51 -32.57 -11.05
C ALA A 245 -10.14 -31.52 -11.97
N GLU A 246 -10.12 -31.73 -13.29
CA GLU A 246 -10.80 -30.82 -14.25
C GLU A 246 -12.28 -30.61 -13.91
N SER A 247 -12.95 -31.61 -13.32
CA SER A 247 -14.34 -31.49 -12.86
C SER A 247 -14.56 -30.52 -11.69
N ASP A 248 -13.50 -30.14 -10.99
CA ASP A 248 -13.55 -29.20 -9.86
C ASP A 248 -13.55 -27.74 -10.36
N PHE A 249 -13.30 -27.52 -11.65
CA PHE A 249 -13.32 -26.21 -12.30
C PHE A 249 -14.64 -25.94 -13.00
N ALA A 250 -15.13 -24.71 -12.88
CA ALA A 250 -16.31 -24.23 -13.58
C ALA A 250 -16.06 -22.83 -14.14
N THR A 251 -16.54 -22.60 -15.36
CA THR A 251 -16.50 -21.28 -16.00
C THR A 251 -17.88 -20.65 -16.00
N SER A 252 -17.96 -19.37 -15.69
CA SER A 252 -19.17 -18.55 -15.79
C SER A 252 -18.85 -17.20 -16.42
N LYS A 253 -19.90 -16.45 -16.76
CA LYS A 253 -19.82 -15.02 -17.05
C LYS A 253 -20.55 -14.28 -15.94
N GLU A 254 -19.94 -13.21 -15.45
CA GLU A 254 -20.47 -12.42 -14.34
C GLU A 254 -20.54 -10.96 -14.74
N ALA A 255 -21.70 -10.34 -14.51
CA ALA A 255 -21.84 -8.90 -14.61
C ALA A 255 -21.18 -8.29 -13.37
N MET A 256 -20.24 -7.38 -13.59
CA MET A 256 -19.50 -6.68 -12.55
C MET A 256 -19.42 -5.19 -12.89
N THR A 257 -19.45 -4.34 -11.87
CA THR A 257 -19.09 -2.93 -12.00
C THR A 257 -17.65 -2.78 -11.57
N ILE A 258 -16.78 -2.37 -12.49
CA ILE A 258 -15.36 -2.16 -12.25
C ILE A 258 -15.02 -0.74 -12.68
N ALA A 259 -14.42 0.05 -11.79
CA ALA A 259 -14.14 1.48 -12.02
C ALA A 259 -15.39 2.23 -12.55
N GLY A 260 -16.55 1.96 -11.92
CA GLY A 260 -17.85 2.52 -12.26
C GLY A 260 -18.47 2.05 -13.59
N THR A 261 -17.78 1.19 -14.34
CA THR A 261 -18.24 0.66 -15.63
C THR A 261 -18.82 -0.75 -15.47
N GLU A 262 -20.04 -0.97 -15.94
CA GLU A 262 -20.61 -2.31 -16.03
C GLU A 262 -19.92 -3.11 -17.15
N MET A 263 -19.38 -4.27 -16.82
CA MET A 263 -18.75 -5.19 -17.76
C MET A 263 -19.11 -6.64 -17.46
N THR A 264 -19.06 -7.48 -18.49
CA THR A 264 -19.24 -8.92 -18.35
C THR A 264 -17.88 -9.60 -18.30
N CYS A 265 -17.47 -10.01 -17.11
CA CYS A 265 -16.20 -10.71 -16.90
C CYS A 265 -16.38 -12.22 -17.05
N ALA A 266 -15.38 -12.88 -17.64
CA ALA A 266 -15.23 -14.31 -17.49
C ALA A 266 -14.79 -14.63 -16.06
N ALA A 267 -15.37 -15.66 -15.47
CA ALA A 267 -14.96 -16.15 -14.16
C ALA A 267 -14.66 -17.65 -14.24
N SER A 268 -13.50 -18.04 -13.73
CA SER A 268 -13.12 -19.44 -13.57
C SER A 268 -13.07 -19.76 -12.08
N THR A 269 -13.80 -20.77 -11.63
CA THR A 269 -13.92 -21.11 -10.21
C THR A 269 -13.48 -22.54 -9.97
N LEU A 270 -12.49 -22.72 -9.08
CA LEU A 270 -12.12 -23.99 -8.48
C LEU A 270 -12.91 -24.18 -7.19
N SER A 271 -13.61 -25.30 -7.05
CA SER A 271 -14.35 -25.66 -5.83
C SER A 271 -13.80 -26.95 -5.22
N LEU A 272 -13.37 -26.88 -3.96
CA LEU A 272 -12.80 -28.03 -3.23
C LEU A 272 -13.48 -28.19 -1.87
N ALA A 273 -13.40 -29.40 -1.31
CA ALA A 273 -13.88 -29.71 0.04
C ALA A 273 -12.92 -30.66 0.76
N GLY A 274 -13.05 -30.74 2.09
CA GLY A 274 -12.28 -31.68 2.88
C GLY A 274 -10.79 -31.32 2.96
N ASN A 275 -9.94 -32.35 3.01
CA ASN A 275 -8.49 -32.21 3.05
C ASN A 275 -7.90 -31.43 1.86
N LYS A 276 -8.54 -31.47 0.69
CA LYS A 276 -8.12 -30.69 -0.48
C LYS A 276 -8.30 -29.19 -0.26
N ALA A 277 -9.47 -28.80 0.27
CA ALA A 277 -9.75 -27.40 0.64
C ALA A 277 -8.80 -26.91 1.73
N LEU A 278 -8.53 -27.74 2.74
CA LEU A 278 -7.57 -27.43 3.80
C LEU A 278 -6.17 -27.16 3.24
N SER A 279 -5.69 -28.04 2.37
CA SER A 279 -4.35 -27.93 1.77
C SER A 279 -4.21 -26.69 0.90
N VAL A 280 -5.20 -26.39 0.05
CA VAL A 280 -5.18 -25.19 -0.79
C VAL A 280 -5.29 -23.90 0.03
N THR A 281 -6.16 -23.86 1.05
CA THR A 281 -6.28 -22.69 1.93
C THR A 281 -4.97 -22.43 2.68
N ARG A 282 -4.37 -23.48 3.27
CA ARG A 282 -3.09 -23.38 3.98
C ARG A 282 -1.98 -22.93 3.05
N GLY A 283 -1.88 -23.55 1.87
CA GLY A 283 -0.87 -23.21 0.86
C GLY A 283 -0.98 -21.75 0.42
N PHE A 284 -2.20 -21.26 0.20
CA PHE A 284 -2.44 -19.87 -0.19
C PHE A 284 -2.09 -18.88 0.92
N ALA A 285 -2.55 -19.10 2.15
CA ALA A 285 -2.18 -18.27 3.29
C ALA A 285 -0.66 -18.28 3.56
N SER A 286 -0.01 -19.44 3.36
CA SER A 286 1.45 -19.57 3.50
C SER A 286 2.20 -18.85 2.38
N LEU A 287 1.66 -18.80 1.17
CA LEU A 287 2.20 -18.01 0.07
C LEU A 287 2.15 -16.51 0.41
N LEU A 288 0.98 -15.98 0.76
CA LEU A 288 0.83 -14.56 1.10
C LEU A 288 1.72 -14.14 2.28
N ARG A 289 1.91 -15.03 3.26
CA ARG A 289 2.76 -14.75 4.43
C ARG A 289 4.25 -14.59 4.07
N GLN A 290 4.69 -15.19 2.96
CA GLN A 290 6.10 -15.10 2.54
C GLN A 290 6.48 -13.73 2.01
N ASP A 291 5.51 -12.90 1.62
CA ASP A 291 5.77 -11.51 1.25
C ASP A 291 5.61 -10.60 2.48
N PRO A 292 6.68 -9.96 2.98
CA PRO A 292 6.60 -9.04 4.11
C PRO A 292 5.60 -7.90 3.92
N SER A 293 5.50 -7.34 2.71
CA SER A 293 4.59 -6.22 2.41
C SER A 293 3.13 -6.65 2.60
N LEU A 294 2.71 -7.75 1.99
CA LEU A 294 1.37 -8.35 2.16
C LEU A 294 1.14 -8.83 3.60
N ARG A 295 2.12 -9.50 4.21
CA ARG A 295 2.06 -9.93 5.61
C ARG A 295 1.80 -8.75 6.54
N SER A 296 2.48 -7.63 6.31
CA SER A 296 2.34 -6.41 7.11
C SER A 296 0.99 -5.72 6.90
N MET A 297 0.37 -5.85 5.72
CA MET A 297 -0.98 -5.33 5.47
C MET A 297 -2.03 -6.10 6.25
N PHE A 298 -1.89 -7.42 6.36
CA PHE A 298 -2.86 -8.27 7.04
C PHE A 298 -2.65 -8.34 8.56
N ILE A 299 -2.40 -7.19 9.18
CA ILE A 299 -2.37 -7.04 10.63
C ILE A 299 -3.71 -6.43 11.06
N THR A 300 -4.53 -7.23 11.72
CA THR A 300 -5.83 -6.81 12.23
C THR A 300 -5.71 -6.44 13.70
N SER A 301 -6.31 -5.32 14.07
CA SER A 301 -6.34 -4.71 15.40
C SER A 301 -6.67 -5.66 16.57
N PHE A 302 -5.72 -5.74 17.50
CA PHE A 302 -5.77 -6.00 18.95
C PHE A 302 -6.73 -6.99 19.67
N LYS A 303 -6.06 -7.71 20.59
CA LYS A 303 -6.46 -8.35 21.87
C LYS A 303 -7.49 -9.50 21.87
N THR A 304 -6.98 -10.70 21.66
CA THR A 304 -7.31 -11.86 22.51
C THR A 304 -6.03 -12.61 22.86
N GLY A 305 -5.50 -12.37 24.07
CA GLY A 305 -4.35 -13.08 24.66
C GLY A 305 -3.02 -12.83 23.95
N GLU A 306 -2.04 -12.27 24.66
CA GLU A 306 -0.66 -12.10 24.20
C GLU A 306 -0.03 -13.42 23.68
N ASP A 307 -0.58 -14.56 24.11
CA ASP A 307 -0.07 -15.89 23.84
C ASP A 307 -0.82 -16.65 22.72
N GLU A 308 -1.99 -16.17 22.27
CA GLU A 308 -2.86 -17.01 21.42
C GLU A 308 -2.73 -16.70 19.92
N TYR A 309 -2.80 -15.44 19.46
CA TYR A 309 -3.14 -15.10 18.06
C TYR A 309 -1.99 -14.82 17.08
N GLY A 310 -0.72 -15.01 17.45
CA GLY A 310 0.42 -14.70 16.58
C GLY A 310 0.63 -13.19 16.39
N ILE A 311 1.48 -12.79 15.43
CA ILE A 311 1.85 -11.38 15.17
C ILE A 311 0.95 -10.76 14.07
N THR A 312 0.48 -11.57 13.11
CA THR A 312 -0.33 -11.11 11.97
C THR A 312 -1.63 -11.91 11.83
N GLY A 313 -2.61 -11.36 11.11
CA GLY A 313 -3.86 -12.05 10.77
C GLY A 313 -3.63 -13.31 9.93
N LEU A 314 -2.59 -13.33 9.08
CA LEU A 314 -2.18 -14.54 8.35
C LEU A 314 -1.64 -15.64 9.28
N ASP A 315 -0.88 -15.27 10.32
CA ASP A 315 -0.41 -16.23 11.33
C ASP A 315 -1.59 -16.83 12.11
N GLY A 316 -2.57 -15.99 12.47
CA GLY A 316 -3.83 -16.42 13.08
C GLY A 316 -4.62 -17.36 12.17
N VAL A 317 -4.72 -17.07 10.86
CA VAL A 317 -5.37 -17.94 9.88
C VAL A 317 -4.66 -19.30 9.77
N LEU A 318 -3.33 -19.33 9.67
CA LEU A 318 -2.58 -20.59 9.60
C LEU A 318 -2.78 -21.45 10.86
N ARG A 319 -2.74 -20.83 12.04
CA ARG A 319 -3.06 -21.49 13.31
C ARG A 319 -4.49 -22.01 13.33
N ASP A 320 -5.47 -21.20 12.91
CA ASP A 320 -6.87 -21.59 12.87
C ASP A 320 -7.08 -22.80 11.95
N ILE A 321 -6.50 -22.77 10.74
CA ILE A 321 -6.53 -23.88 9.78
C ILE A 321 -6.04 -25.18 10.42
N ASP A 322 -4.99 -25.14 11.24
CA ASP A 322 -4.44 -26.33 11.91
C ASP A 322 -5.40 -26.96 12.93
N THR A 323 -6.38 -26.18 13.41
CA THR A 323 -7.39 -26.62 14.39
C THR A 323 -8.75 -26.94 13.76
N LEU A 324 -8.98 -26.56 12.51
CA LEU A 324 -10.25 -26.77 11.83
C LEU A 324 -10.46 -28.26 11.49
N PRO A 325 -11.66 -28.83 11.70
CA PRO A 325 -11.98 -30.16 11.21
C PRO A 325 -12.01 -30.13 9.67
N ALA A 326 -11.03 -30.79 9.05
CA ALA A 326 -10.83 -30.74 7.61
C ALA A 326 -12.09 -31.10 6.80
N GLU A 327 -12.88 -32.04 7.30
CA GLU A 327 -14.11 -32.53 6.66
C GLU A 327 -15.20 -31.46 6.52
N GLU A 328 -15.17 -30.40 7.33
CA GLU A 328 -16.15 -29.31 7.32
C GLU A 328 -15.74 -28.15 6.40
N LEU A 329 -14.50 -28.13 5.92
CA LEU A 329 -13.96 -27.01 5.17
C LEU A 329 -14.29 -27.13 3.68
N THR A 330 -14.81 -26.04 3.13
CA THR A 330 -14.97 -25.85 1.69
C THR A 330 -14.15 -24.66 1.22
N VAL A 331 -13.65 -24.71 -0.01
CA VAL A 331 -12.95 -23.60 -0.66
C VAL A 331 -13.59 -23.33 -2.01
N ARG A 332 -13.77 -22.04 -2.30
CA ARG A 332 -13.99 -21.54 -3.66
C ARG A 332 -12.88 -20.57 -3.99
N PHE A 333 -12.10 -20.89 -5.01
CA PHE A 333 -11.06 -20.02 -5.53
C PHE A 333 -11.47 -19.58 -6.93
N LYS A 334 -11.76 -18.30 -7.08
CA LYS A 334 -12.24 -17.69 -8.31
C LYS A 334 -11.16 -16.80 -8.91
N LEU A 335 -10.92 -16.96 -10.20
CA LEU A 335 -10.23 -16.03 -11.08
C LEU A 335 -11.29 -15.19 -11.82
N ILE A 336 -11.06 -13.88 -11.91
CA ILE A 336 -11.89 -12.92 -12.63
C ILE A 336 -11.05 -12.35 -13.76
N ALA A 337 -11.58 -12.42 -14.98
CA ALA A 337 -10.92 -11.92 -16.17
C ALA A 337 -11.91 -11.07 -16.99
N ALA A 338 -11.46 -9.86 -17.36
CA ALA A 338 -12.06 -9.09 -18.46
C ALA A 338 -11.35 -9.53 -19.75
N ASP A 339 -10.64 -8.62 -20.41
CA ASP A 339 -9.74 -8.96 -21.53
C ASP A 339 -8.45 -9.66 -21.05
N ARG A 340 -8.10 -9.46 -19.78
CA ARG A 340 -7.00 -10.10 -19.06
C ARG A 340 -7.45 -10.52 -17.65
N PRO A 341 -6.71 -11.39 -16.95
CA PRO A 341 -6.85 -11.56 -15.51
C PRO A 341 -6.76 -10.21 -14.81
N ILE A 342 -7.78 -9.87 -14.01
CA ILE A 342 -7.87 -8.60 -13.28
C ILE A 342 -8.08 -8.80 -11.78
N GLY A 343 -8.36 -10.02 -11.35
CA GLY A 343 -8.53 -10.26 -9.93
C GLY A 343 -8.80 -11.71 -9.59
N MET A 344 -8.75 -11.98 -8.29
CA MET A 344 -9.01 -13.28 -7.73
C MET A 344 -9.70 -13.15 -6.37
N ARG A 345 -10.46 -14.18 -6.01
CA ARG A 345 -11.14 -14.31 -4.73
C ARG A 345 -10.95 -15.71 -4.20
N ILE A 346 -10.48 -15.86 -2.97
CA ILE A 346 -10.55 -17.13 -2.25
C ILE A 346 -11.53 -16.97 -1.09
N TYR A 347 -12.47 -17.91 -0.99
CA TYR A 347 -13.41 -18.00 0.09
C TYR A 347 -13.35 -19.42 0.66
N ALA A 348 -12.79 -19.55 1.85
CA ALA A 348 -12.74 -20.81 2.60
C ALA A 348 -13.72 -20.72 3.77
N ALA A 349 -14.58 -21.71 3.97
CA ALA A 349 -15.57 -21.65 5.03
C ALA A 349 -15.92 -23.01 5.63
N THR A 350 -16.19 -22.98 6.93
CA THR A 350 -16.93 -24.01 7.66
C THR A 350 -18.35 -23.53 7.93
N ALA A 351 -19.14 -24.27 8.71
CA ALA A 351 -20.48 -23.85 9.10
C ALA A 351 -20.52 -22.57 9.96
N GLN A 352 -19.41 -22.23 10.63
CA GLN A 352 -19.37 -21.16 11.65
C GLN A 352 -18.35 -20.07 11.36
N LYS A 353 -17.29 -20.39 10.60
CA LYS A 353 -16.16 -19.49 10.37
C LYS A 353 -15.86 -19.39 8.88
N SER A 354 -15.31 -18.26 8.45
CA SER A 354 -14.93 -18.04 7.05
C SER A 354 -13.65 -17.24 6.95
N PHE A 355 -12.78 -17.63 6.03
CA PHE A 355 -11.63 -16.88 5.56
C PHE A 355 -11.91 -16.38 4.14
N PHE A 356 -11.58 -15.12 3.88
CA PHE A 356 -11.79 -14.49 2.58
C PHE A 356 -10.59 -13.62 2.22
N VAL A 357 -10.11 -13.75 0.98
CA VAL A 357 -9.20 -12.79 0.38
C VAL A 357 -9.72 -12.41 -1.01
N GLU A 358 -9.74 -11.11 -1.28
CA GLU A 358 -9.93 -10.54 -2.62
C GLU A 358 -8.73 -9.67 -2.96
N LEU A 359 -8.16 -9.92 -4.13
CA LEU A 359 -7.21 -9.06 -4.79
C LEU A 359 -7.78 -8.74 -6.17
N LEU A 360 -8.11 -7.48 -6.42
CA LEU A 360 -8.62 -7.03 -7.72
C LEU A 360 -7.89 -5.77 -8.12
N PHE A 361 -7.28 -5.77 -9.29
CA PHE A 361 -6.53 -4.66 -9.84
C PHE A 361 -6.98 -4.44 -11.28
N TYR A 362 -7.56 -3.28 -11.53
CA TYR A 362 -8.00 -2.84 -12.83
C TYR A 362 -7.54 -1.41 -13.06
N GLU A 363 -7.08 -1.13 -14.27
CA GLU A 363 -6.54 0.17 -14.64
C GLU A 363 -6.77 0.38 -16.15
N ASP A 364 -7.35 1.52 -16.49
CA ASP A 364 -7.59 2.00 -17.85
C ASP A 364 -7.43 3.53 -17.86
N GLY A 365 -6.22 3.98 -18.17
CA GLY A 365 -5.82 5.37 -17.97
C GLY A 365 -5.97 5.78 -16.49
N PHE A 366 -6.67 6.89 -16.24
CA PHE A 366 -6.94 7.36 -14.88
C PHE A 366 -8.10 6.64 -14.18
N ALA A 367 -8.92 5.87 -14.92
CA ALA A 367 -9.96 5.05 -14.32
C ALA A 367 -9.32 3.77 -13.78
N HIS A 368 -9.56 3.46 -12.52
CA HIS A 368 -8.95 2.30 -11.88
C HIS A 368 -9.80 1.76 -10.74
N GLN A 369 -9.51 0.53 -10.33
CA GLN A 369 -10.05 -0.07 -9.13
C GLN A 369 -9.05 -1.07 -8.55
N ASN A 370 -8.61 -0.79 -7.33
CA ASN A 370 -7.69 -1.60 -6.54
C ASN A 370 -8.41 -2.05 -5.26
N ASN A 371 -8.68 -3.34 -5.15
CA ASN A 371 -9.22 -3.94 -3.94
C ASN A 371 -8.17 -4.88 -3.33
N ILE A 372 -7.86 -4.67 -2.06
CA ILE A 372 -7.18 -5.64 -1.21
C ILE A 372 -8.08 -5.86 0.01
N VAL A 373 -8.71 -7.02 0.07
CA VAL A 373 -9.59 -7.38 1.17
C VAL A 373 -9.11 -8.69 1.77
N PHE A 374 -9.01 -8.72 3.08
CA PHE A 374 -8.71 -9.90 3.88
C PHE A 374 -9.68 -9.99 5.04
N ARG A 375 -10.19 -11.19 5.29
CA ARG A 375 -11.00 -11.53 6.46
C ARG A 375 -10.55 -12.86 7.02
N GLY A 376 -10.18 -12.88 8.29
CA GLY A 376 -9.79 -14.08 9.03
C GLY A 376 -10.98 -14.91 9.50
N PHE A 377 -10.72 -16.15 9.91
CA PHE A 377 -11.73 -17.07 10.43
C PHE A 377 -12.37 -16.60 11.75
N ASP A 378 -11.70 -15.73 12.50
CA ASP A 378 -12.16 -15.09 13.72
C ASP A 378 -13.03 -13.84 13.47
N GLY A 379 -13.21 -13.46 12.20
CA GLY A 379 -13.95 -12.27 11.80
C GLY A 379 -13.16 -10.98 11.83
N SER A 380 -11.86 -11.04 12.17
CA SER A 380 -10.94 -9.93 11.92
C SER A 380 -10.86 -9.63 10.43
N ALA A 381 -10.64 -8.37 10.06
CA ALA A 381 -10.60 -7.98 8.67
C ALA A 381 -9.73 -6.75 8.44
N MET A 382 -9.20 -6.66 7.23
CA MET A 382 -8.62 -5.45 6.67
C MET A 382 -9.12 -5.33 5.24
N SER A 383 -9.60 -4.15 4.88
CA SER A 383 -10.11 -3.84 3.56
C SER A 383 -9.56 -2.52 3.10
N ILE A 384 -8.99 -2.51 1.90
CA ILE A 384 -8.62 -1.33 1.16
C ILE A 384 -9.35 -1.43 -0.18
N VAL A 385 -10.11 -0.40 -0.49
CA VAL A 385 -10.71 -0.21 -1.81
C VAL A 385 -10.33 1.18 -2.26
N ASP A 386 -9.63 1.27 -3.38
CA ASP A 386 -9.25 2.50 -4.04
C ASP A 386 -9.81 2.46 -5.46
N SER A 387 -10.49 3.51 -5.88
CA SER A 387 -11.16 3.53 -7.18
C SER A 387 -11.27 4.93 -7.74
N SER A 388 -11.26 5.00 -9.06
CA SER A 388 -11.48 6.20 -9.85
C SER A 388 -12.33 5.83 -11.06
N THR A 389 -13.41 6.56 -11.27
CA THR A 389 -14.40 6.34 -12.33
C THR A 389 -14.40 7.55 -13.26
N SER A 390 -14.35 7.33 -14.57
CA SER A 390 -14.48 8.42 -15.53
C SER A 390 -15.89 8.99 -15.55
N MET A 391 -15.99 10.31 -15.44
CA MET A 391 -17.23 11.07 -15.63
C MET A 391 -17.35 11.64 -17.06
N GLY A 392 -16.37 11.33 -17.92
CA GLY A 392 -16.23 11.82 -19.29
C GLY A 392 -15.19 12.95 -19.42
N GLY A 393 -14.46 12.95 -20.54
CA GLY A 393 -13.31 13.85 -20.73
C GLY A 393 -12.22 13.57 -19.70
N ASP A 394 -11.65 14.64 -19.14
CA ASP A 394 -10.60 14.58 -18.13
C ASP A 394 -11.16 14.53 -16.69
N SER A 395 -12.48 14.39 -16.52
CA SER A 395 -13.14 14.42 -15.20
C SER A 395 -13.34 13.03 -14.60
N TYR A 396 -13.07 12.90 -13.31
CA TYR A 396 -13.13 11.63 -12.58
C TYR A 396 -13.78 11.79 -11.20
N GLU A 397 -14.46 10.75 -10.75
CA GLU A 397 -14.94 10.60 -9.37
C GLU A 397 -14.19 9.45 -8.72
N GLY A 398 -13.57 9.69 -7.57
CA GLY A 398 -12.74 8.73 -6.88
C GLY A 398 -13.19 8.44 -5.46
N GLN A 399 -12.75 7.30 -4.94
CA GLN A 399 -13.01 6.88 -3.59
C GLN A 399 -11.90 5.98 -3.06
N LEU A 400 -11.40 6.31 -1.87
CA LEU A 400 -10.58 5.44 -1.03
C LEU A 400 -11.37 5.06 0.22
N ILE A 401 -11.56 3.77 0.44
CA ILE A 401 -12.13 3.19 1.66
C ILE A 401 -11.07 2.31 2.29
N TYR A 402 -10.80 2.57 3.57
CA TYR A 402 -10.07 1.68 4.44
C TYR A 402 -10.96 1.27 5.61
N GLU A 403 -10.97 -0.02 5.92
CA GLU A 403 -11.67 -0.58 7.07
C GLU A 403 -10.80 -1.64 7.73
N SER A 404 -10.72 -1.59 9.04
CA SER A 404 -10.05 -2.58 9.88
C SER A 404 -10.98 -3.03 11.00
N LEU A 405 -11.14 -4.34 11.11
CA LEU A 405 -11.97 -5.00 12.12
C LEU A 405 -11.10 -5.91 12.98
N SER A 406 -11.29 -5.78 14.29
CA SER A 406 -10.79 -6.73 15.29
C SER A 406 -11.56 -8.05 15.26
N PRO A 407 -11.02 -9.13 15.88
CA PRO A 407 -11.72 -10.40 16.04
C PRO A 407 -13.16 -10.21 16.56
N GLY A 408 -14.09 -10.99 16.02
CA GLY A 408 -15.52 -10.82 16.31
C GLY A 408 -16.21 -9.72 15.50
N LYS A 409 -15.55 -9.18 14.46
CA LYS A 409 -16.06 -8.11 13.57
C LYS A 409 -16.29 -6.79 14.31
N ILE A 410 -15.44 -6.51 15.29
CA ILE A 410 -15.52 -5.27 16.07
C ILE A 410 -14.77 -4.19 15.27
N PRO A 411 -15.41 -3.07 14.89
CA PRO A 411 -14.74 -1.98 14.19
C PRO A 411 -13.57 -1.42 15.02
N SER A 412 -12.40 -1.30 14.42
CA SER A 412 -11.22 -0.67 15.03
C SER A 412 -10.96 0.69 14.43
N ASP A 413 -10.74 0.74 13.12
CA ASP A 413 -10.39 1.98 12.43
C ASP A 413 -10.91 1.95 11.00
N SER A 414 -11.34 3.11 10.52
CA SER A 414 -11.79 3.29 9.14
C SER A 414 -11.44 4.67 8.61
N ALA A 415 -11.27 4.74 7.30
CA ALA A 415 -11.08 5.99 6.57
C ALA A 415 -11.91 5.94 5.29
N VAL A 416 -12.57 7.05 4.96
CA VAL A 416 -13.22 7.25 3.67
C VAL A 416 -12.76 8.58 3.13
N VAL A 417 -12.24 8.56 1.90
CA VAL A 417 -11.94 9.75 1.11
C VAL A 417 -12.75 9.65 -0.16
N ALA A 418 -13.54 10.68 -0.46
CA ALA A 418 -14.25 10.82 -1.72
C ALA A 418 -13.64 11.96 -2.50
N THR A 419 -13.40 11.78 -3.80
CA THR A 419 -12.78 12.80 -4.65
C THR A 419 -13.57 13.13 -5.89
N GLN A 420 -13.46 14.39 -6.29
CA GLN A 420 -13.78 14.85 -7.63
C GLN A 420 -12.51 15.45 -8.23
N SER A 421 -12.13 15.00 -9.40
CA SER A 421 -10.87 15.41 -10.00
C SER A 421 -10.96 15.72 -11.49
N THR A 422 -10.04 16.56 -11.95
CA THR A 422 -9.69 16.73 -13.36
C THR A 422 -8.25 16.30 -13.54
N LEU A 423 -8.02 15.25 -14.33
CA LEU A 423 -6.73 14.58 -14.46
C LEU A 423 -6.29 14.59 -15.92
N THR A 424 -5.09 15.12 -16.17
CA THR A 424 -4.41 15.07 -17.47
C THR A 424 -3.01 14.52 -17.27
N GLU A 425 -2.30 14.14 -18.34
CA GLU A 425 -0.92 13.65 -18.26
C GLU A 425 0.03 14.57 -17.47
N ASN A 426 -0.20 15.90 -17.48
CA ASN A 426 0.70 16.88 -16.89
C ASN A 426 0.08 17.67 -15.72
N SER A 427 -1.18 17.42 -15.36
CA SER A 427 -1.83 18.19 -14.30
C SER A 427 -2.90 17.38 -13.58
N SER A 428 -3.12 17.70 -12.31
CA SER A 428 -4.21 17.15 -11.52
C SER A 428 -4.83 18.24 -10.67
N ASP A 429 -6.14 18.41 -10.76
CA ASP A 429 -6.93 19.19 -9.81
C ASP A 429 -7.86 18.24 -9.07
N ILE A 430 -7.82 18.23 -7.75
CA ILE A 430 -8.55 17.26 -6.91
C ILE A 430 -9.23 18.00 -5.77
N GLN A 431 -10.52 17.78 -5.63
CA GLN A 431 -11.29 18.12 -4.43
C GLN A 431 -11.56 16.83 -3.67
N ALA A 432 -11.23 16.80 -2.39
CA ALA A 432 -11.40 15.63 -1.54
C ALA A 432 -12.23 15.98 -0.31
N GLU A 433 -13.20 15.13 0.01
CA GLU A 433 -13.89 15.10 1.30
C GLU A 433 -13.45 13.87 2.07
N MET A 434 -13.34 13.99 3.39
CA MET A 434 -12.73 12.95 4.21
C MET A 434 -13.44 12.70 5.51
N THR A 435 -13.39 11.44 5.93
CA THR A 435 -13.71 11.02 7.29
C THR A 435 -12.73 9.95 7.73
N PHE A 436 -12.28 10.03 8.98
CA PHE A 436 -11.54 8.99 9.65
C PHE A 436 -12.14 8.75 11.02
N TYR A 437 -12.20 7.48 11.40
CA TYR A 437 -12.70 7.04 12.69
C TYR A 437 -11.72 6.03 13.28
N ARG A 438 -11.42 6.21 14.57
CA ARG A 438 -10.76 5.20 15.40
C ARG A 438 -11.59 4.95 16.64
N ALA A 439 -11.87 3.68 16.88
CA ALA A 439 -12.50 3.20 18.11
C ALA A 439 -11.52 3.33 19.30
N PRO A 440 -12.04 3.54 20.52
CA PRO A 440 -11.21 3.55 21.72
C PRO A 440 -10.60 2.17 21.97
N GLU A 441 -9.35 2.11 22.43
CA GLU A 441 -8.69 0.82 22.72
C GLU A 441 -9.15 0.19 24.03
N ASP A 442 -9.61 1.00 24.98
CA ASP A 442 -10.18 0.56 26.25
C ASP A 442 -11.24 1.54 26.79
N ALA A 443 -11.71 1.28 28.02
CA ALA A 443 -12.74 2.09 28.65
C ALA A 443 -12.25 3.48 29.13
N GLU A 444 -10.94 3.72 29.11
CA GLU A 444 -10.30 4.98 29.51
C GLU A 444 -9.92 5.85 28.30
N GLU A 445 -9.79 5.25 27.11
CA GLU A 445 -9.61 5.97 25.85
C GLU A 445 -10.92 6.43 25.20
N GLU A 446 -10.83 7.51 24.42
CA GLU A 446 -11.94 8.04 23.64
C GLU A 446 -11.81 7.69 22.15
N ALA A 447 -12.96 7.57 21.49
CA ALA A 447 -12.99 7.50 20.04
C ALA A 447 -12.43 8.79 19.44
N VAL A 448 -11.68 8.66 18.35
CA VAL A 448 -11.20 9.80 17.57
C VAL A 448 -11.97 9.87 16.27
N GLN A 449 -12.58 11.02 16.02
CA GLN A 449 -13.23 11.33 14.74
C GLN A 449 -12.53 12.50 14.06
N LEU A 450 -12.27 12.34 12.78
CA LEU A 450 -11.61 13.33 11.94
C LEU A 450 -12.46 13.51 10.69
N SER A 451 -12.70 14.76 10.31
CA SER A 451 -13.42 15.09 9.08
C SER A 451 -12.88 16.37 8.48
N GLY A 452 -13.06 16.57 7.18
CA GLY A 452 -12.48 17.72 6.51
C GLY A 452 -12.63 17.69 5.00
N TYR A 453 -11.99 18.68 4.37
CA TYR A 453 -11.85 18.74 2.91
C TYR A 453 -10.46 19.24 2.51
N SER A 454 -10.03 18.87 1.31
CA SER A 454 -8.78 19.28 0.69
C SER A 454 -9.03 19.69 -0.76
N ASN A 455 -8.47 20.81 -1.19
CA ASN A 455 -8.32 21.15 -2.59
C ASN A 455 -6.84 21.04 -2.93
N TYR A 456 -6.50 20.19 -3.88
CA TYR A 456 -5.15 19.98 -4.37
C TYR A 456 -5.07 20.30 -5.86
N SER A 457 -3.96 20.91 -6.26
CA SER A 457 -3.62 21.17 -7.65
C SER A 457 -2.15 20.80 -7.86
N GLN A 458 -1.83 20.21 -9.00
CA GLN A 458 -0.46 19.89 -9.39
C GLN A 458 -0.24 20.18 -10.88
N GLU A 459 0.98 20.56 -11.22
CA GLU A 459 1.43 20.75 -12.59
C GLU A 459 2.85 20.19 -12.75
N LYS A 460 3.05 19.42 -13.84
CA LYS A 460 4.36 18.95 -14.29
C LYS A 460 4.93 19.94 -15.30
N SER A 461 6.14 20.42 -15.05
CA SER A 461 6.85 21.34 -15.95
C SER A 461 8.33 20.97 -16.02
N GLY A 462 8.78 20.49 -17.19
CA GLY A 462 10.20 20.30 -17.46
C GLY A 462 10.88 19.19 -16.65
N GLY A 463 10.13 18.14 -16.27
CA GLY A 463 10.59 17.03 -15.41
C GLY A 463 10.23 17.24 -13.94
N ASP A 464 10.08 18.49 -13.52
CA ASP A 464 9.73 18.83 -12.15
C ASP A 464 8.21 18.84 -11.95
N THR A 465 7.76 18.57 -10.72
CA THR A 465 6.35 18.63 -10.34
C THR A 465 6.17 19.62 -9.19
N PHE A 466 5.21 20.54 -9.35
CA PHE A 466 4.84 21.49 -8.32
C PHE A 466 3.38 21.30 -7.96
N GLY A 467 3.10 21.31 -6.67
CA GLY A 467 1.75 21.14 -6.16
C GLY A 467 1.41 22.15 -5.08
N TYR A 468 0.12 22.42 -4.95
CA TYR A 468 -0.45 23.23 -3.89
C TYR A 468 -1.69 22.55 -3.34
N ALA A 469 -1.78 22.42 -2.02
CA ALA A 469 -3.01 22.01 -1.35
C ALA A 469 -3.47 23.06 -0.36
N SER A 470 -4.79 23.14 -0.16
CA SER A 470 -5.38 23.90 0.94
C SER A 470 -6.66 23.23 1.42
N GLY A 471 -6.95 23.34 2.70
CA GLY A 471 -8.12 22.66 3.25
C GLY A 471 -8.35 22.94 4.72
N GLU A 472 -9.31 22.20 5.26
CA GLU A 472 -9.70 22.25 6.66
C GLU A 472 -9.87 20.83 7.18
N ILE A 473 -9.37 20.59 8.40
CA ILE A 473 -9.52 19.33 9.12
C ILE A 473 -10.05 19.65 10.51
N THR A 474 -11.15 19.01 10.88
CA THR A 474 -11.75 19.06 12.21
C THR A 474 -11.53 17.73 12.92
N VAL A 475 -10.96 17.83 14.12
CA VAL A 475 -10.79 16.71 15.05
C VAL A 475 -11.87 16.82 16.12
N SER A 476 -12.76 15.84 16.14
CA SER A 476 -13.81 15.71 17.14
C SER A 476 -13.38 14.72 18.22
N SER A 477 -13.38 15.20 19.47
CA SER A 477 -13.20 14.41 20.69
C SER A 477 -14.43 14.58 21.59
N SER A 478 -14.55 13.82 22.68
CA SER A 478 -15.78 13.85 23.49
C SER A 478 -16.06 15.21 24.15
N ASP A 479 -15.00 16.00 24.35
CA ASP A 479 -15.03 17.26 25.08
C ASP A 479 -15.03 18.52 24.19
N GLU A 480 -14.39 18.49 23.02
CA GLU A 480 -14.24 19.65 22.14
C GLU A 480 -13.89 19.25 20.68
N ASP A 481 -14.38 20.06 19.74
CA ASP A 481 -13.98 20.03 18.33
C ASP A 481 -12.85 21.03 18.08
N THR A 482 -11.74 20.56 17.53
CA THR A 482 -10.62 21.41 17.10
C THR A 482 -10.55 21.44 15.58
N THR A 483 -10.77 22.61 14.99
CA THR A 483 -10.65 22.83 13.54
C THR A 483 -9.31 23.48 13.21
N LEU A 484 -8.60 22.92 12.24
CA LEU A 484 -7.34 23.44 11.71
C LEU A 484 -7.50 23.69 10.20
N THR A 485 -7.03 24.86 9.78
CA THR A 485 -6.83 25.15 8.35
C THR A 485 -5.39 24.84 7.97
N TYR A 486 -5.18 24.38 6.75
CA TYR A 486 -3.84 24.12 6.25
C TYR A 486 -3.63 24.62 4.82
N GLU A 487 -2.38 24.98 4.55
CA GLU A 487 -1.86 25.22 3.20
C GLU A 487 -0.61 24.37 3.03
N MET A 488 -0.41 23.80 1.85
CA MET A 488 0.73 22.96 1.54
C MET A 488 1.32 23.35 0.19
N ASN A 489 2.64 23.43 0.12
CA ASN A 489 3.37 23.48 -1.15
C ASN A 489 4.19 22.20 -1.31
N LEU A 490 4.15 21.65 -2.51
CA LEU A 490 4.91 20.49 -2.95
C LEU A 490 5.90 20.92 -4.03
N GLU A 491 7.15 20.50 -3.86
CA GLU A 491 8.21 20.62 -4.85
C GLU A 491 8.82 19.23 -5.06
N GLN A 492 8.82 18.74 -6.29
CA GLN A 492 9.44 17.48 -6.66
C GLN A 492 10.39 17.69 -7.84
N TYR A 493 11.62 17.22 -7.68
CA TYR A 493 12.68 17.36 -8.67
C TYR A 493 13.20 15.96 -9.06
N GLU A 494 13.33 15.71 -10.37
CA GLU A 494 13.96 14.50 -10.92
C GLU A 494 15.51 14.53 -10.81
N ASN A 495 16.07 15.72 -10.53
CA ASN A 495 17.51 15.88 -10.36
C ASN A 495 17.95 15.67 -8.89
N PRO A 496 19.12 15.05 -8.65
CA PRO A 496 19.65 14.86 -7.29
C PRO A 496 19.80 16.19 -6.54
N VAL A 497 19.05 16.32 -5.46
CA VAL A 497 19.34 17.31 -4.41
C VAL A 497 20.29 16.66 -3.42
N ALA A 498 21.47 17.25 -3.23
CA ALA A 498 22.43 16.76 -2.26
C ALA A 498 21.88 16.93 -0.83
N TYR A 499 21.93 15.87 -0.03
CA TYR A 499 21.67 15.94 1.41
C TYR A 499 22.92 15.54 2.19
N THR A 500 22.98 15.96 3.46
CA THR A 500 24.10 15.61 4.36
C THR A 500 23.62 14.61 5.39
N VAL A 501 24.25 13.44 5.41
CA VAL A 501 24.05 12.48 6.50
C VAL A 501 24.75 13.01 7.76
N PRO A 502 24.06 13.13 8.91
CA PRO A 502 24.70 13.53 10.16
C PRO A 502 25.84 12.60 10.55
N GLU A 503 26.92 13.15 11.12
CA GLU A 503 28.04 12.34 11.61
C GLU A 503 27.61 11.57 12.87
N PHE A 504 27.61 10.24 12.80
CA PHE A 504 27.40 9.41 13.99
C PHE A 504 28.65 9.38 14.86
N LEU A 505 28.51 9.76 16.13
CA LEU A 505 29.58 9.70 17.13
C LEU A 505 29.35 8.52 18.08
N PRO A 506 30.12 7.41 17.99
CA PRO A 506 29.87 6.20 18.79
C PRO A 506 29.89 6.43 20.31
N ALA A 507 30.63 7.44 20.78
CA ALA A 507 30.71 7.78 22.21
C ALA A 507 29.47 8.53 22.75
N ALA A 508 28.63 9.06 21.85
CA ALA A 508 27.47 9.88 22.18
C ALA A 508 26.16 9.36 21.58
N GLY A 509 26.19 8.22 20.88
CA GLY A 509 25.04 7.59 20.24
C GLY A 509 24.89 6.13 20.62
N THR A 510 23.79 5.52 20.18
CA THR A 510 23.50 4.10 20.38
C THR A 510 23.74 3.35 19.08
N SER A 511 24.55 2.29 19.10
CA SER A 511 24.70 1.38 17.97
C SER A 511 24.06 0.04 18.28
N THR A 512 23.28 -0.49 17.35
CA THR A 512 22.63 -1.80 17.50
C THR A 512 22.46 -2.49 16.15
N SER A 513 22.36 -3.81 16.16
CA SER A 513 21.84 -4.62 15.06
C SER A 513 20.64 -5.49 15.51
N ASP A 514 20.21 -5.30 16.76
CA ASP A 514 19.09 -5.99 17.38
C ASP A 514 17.87 -5.09 17.41
N ARG A 515 16.72 -5.66 17.01
CA ARG A 515 15.44 -4.93 16.92
C ARG A 515 14.91 -4.54 18.30
N THR A 516 15.07 -5.38 19.31
CA THR A 516 14.62 -5.05 20.67
C THR A 516 15.41 -3.87 21.23
N ALA A 517 16.73 -3.87 21.03
CA ALA A 517 17.59 -2.75 21.36
C ALA A 517 17.31 -1.49 20.54
N LEU A 518 16.85 -1.61 19.28
CA LEU A 518 16.38 -0.48 18.47
C LEU A 518 15.14 0.17 19.10
N PHE A 519 14.11 -0.62 19.44
CA PHE A 519 12.90 -0.10 20.09
C PHE A 519 13.19 0.51 21.46
N ALA A 520 14.08 -0.11 22.24
CA ALA A 520 14.54 0.45 23.51
C ALA A 520 15.25 1.79 23.32
N ALA A 521 16.08 1.93 22.29
CA ALA A 521 16.77 3.18 21.97
C ALA A 521 15.82 4.28 21.48
N LEU A 522 14.76 3.91 20.76
CA LEU A 522 13.67 4.79 20.33
C LEU A 522 12.74 5.20 21.46
N SER A 523 12.91 4.65 22.67
CA SER A 523 11.92 4.76 23.77
C SER A 523 10.50 4.35 23.33
N GLY A 524 10.42 3.41 22.38
CA GLY A 524 9.17 2.91 21.83
C GLY A 524 8.55 1.80 22.68
N PRO A 525 7.35 1.32 22.31
CA PRO A 525 6.79 0.10 22.88
C PRO A 525 7.71 -1.09 22.57
N ASP A 526 7.45 -2.24 23.18
CA ASP A 526 8.15 -3.45 22.78
C ASP A 526 7.83 -3.78 21.29
N PRO A 527 8.75 -4.47 20.58
CA PRO A 527 8.60 -4.74 19.15
C PRO A 527 7.33 -5.53 18.81
N GLU A 528 6.85 -6.40 19.69
CA GLU A 528 5.65 -7.20 19.44
C GLU A 528 4.39 -6.34 19.50
N THR A 529 4.31 -5.44 20.49
CA THR A 529 3.24 -4.44 20.60
C THR A 529 3.17 -3.55 19.35
N PHE A 530 4.32 -3.07 18.85
CA PHE A 530 4.34 -2.32 17.60
C PHE A 530 3.84 -3.17 16.42
N SER A 531 4.33 -4.40 16.29
CA SER A 531 3.97 -5.30 15.17
C SER A 531 2.49 -5.66 15.14
N ARG A 532 1.84 -5.70 16.31
CA ARG A 532 0.40 -6.01 16.46
C ARG A 532 -0.49 -4.78 16.26
N ALA A 533 0.09 -3.58 16.21
CA ALA A 533 -0.68 -2.37 16.03
C ALA A 533 -1.21 -2.28 14.58
N PRO A 534 -2.43 -1.74 14.38
CA PRO A 534 -2.97 -1.48 13.05
C PRO A 534 -1.98 -0.72 12.18
N LEU A 535 -2.06 -0.90 10.87
CA LEU A 535 -1.16 -0.24 9.92
C LEU A 535 -1.10 1.28 10.21
N THR A 536 -2.25 1.92 10.35
CA THR A 536 -2.40 3.35 10.67
C THR A 536 -1.59 3.79 11.90
N ILE A 537 -1.61 2.99 12.97
CA ILE A 537 -0.86 3.26 14.21
C ILE A 537 0.63 3.06 14.03
N ARG A 538 1.05 2.01 13.31
CA ARG A 538 2.47 1.81 12.99
C ARG A 538 3.01 2.95 12.13
N LEU A 539 2.21 3.44 11.18
CA LEU A 539 2.59 4.60 10.36
C LEU A 539 2.80 5.82 11.26
N LEU A 540 1.81 6.16 12.10
CA LEU A 540 1.91 7.28 13.04
C LEU A 540 3.12 7.17 13.97
N ALA A 541 3.32 6.00 14.58
CA ALA A 541 4.42 5.76 15.51
C ALA A 541 5.80 5.89 14.83
N SER A 542 5.93 5.40 13.59
CA SER A 542 7.17 5.54 12.80
C SER A 542 7.56 7.01 12.66
N VAL A 543 6.60 7.88 12.43
CA VAL A 543 6.84 9.33 12.27
C VAL A 543 7.15 9.98 13.62
N MET A 544 6.41 9.60 14.67
CA MET A 544 6.65 10.13 16.02
C MET A 544 8.08 9.84 16.52
N PHE A 545 8.65 8.69 16.15
CA PHE A 545 10.04 8.37 16.45
C PHE A 545 11.07 9.33 15.84
N LEU A 546 10.71 10.09 14.81
CA LEU A 546 11.59 11.11 14.23
C LEU A 546 11.53 12.44 15.01
N PHE A 547 10.50 12.65 15.83
CA PHE A 547 10.31 13.90 16.59
C PHE A 547 10.74 13.83 18.05
N ILE A 548 10.51 12.69 18.70
CA ILE A 548 10.74 12.42 20.13
C ILE A 548 12.18 12.00 20.35
#